data_AF-A0A158Q9A8-F1
#
_entry.id   AF-A0A158Q9A8-F1
#
_cell.length_a   1.000
_cell.length_b   1.000
_cell.length_c   1.000
_cell.angle_alpha   90.00
_cell.angle_beta   90.00
_cell.angle_gamma   90.00
#
_symmetry.space_group_name_H-M   'P 1'
#
loop_
_entity.id
_entity.type
_entity.pdbx_description
1 polymer ?
#
loop_
_entity_poly.entity_id
_entity_poly.type
_entity_poly.pdbx_seq_one_letter_code
_entity_poly.pdbx_strand_id
1 'polypeptide(L)'
;YVDTVFAAHRISRHGYGADAPTWDFASSFFFTATMLTLIGYGYIAPVTFYGRLFGVVYCLIGIPLTLVTVANVAKFISETIFLIHYEFWKLWMEYKERKRGEIDENRPLFADSEDEQELLDRVKLIRFPPILVFLFVFIYGLFASYIIQLKENWTYVESMYFTFISILTVGFGDFRPEPKNMLTVLIVIIGGIILTTMCMDVIGRMYLKEIHYLGRKLQTNNPFYLIREAKARRRRQAMASLLAQFAKSMIFAHRNYNDLARKRSRKARKRQPRLGSRLLPDAKYLFARMPPDPPSECQVVSTSAYSVRLAWAPAFSTDDEVTYNIRYRLKFKENSKVREIAGIHGNAAEITNVDSCSLYEFRITAVSKYGESKPVVLVQYTEPQLSPQHIRATRLNANTIELIWEPPYKRHSDVKNYIVYYTDNPNSVLSEWEKITVHGRRVVFPELKFDWFYMFCATACFRDGQRSPLSRALFIKTDQIEFKPRCVGQSKTIEVMDSLCERETSNELTPLIRRNYVSFAV
;
A
#
# COMPACT_ATOMS: atom_id res chain seq x y z
N TYR A 1 51.04 3.55 -27.69
CA TYR A 1 51.65 3.18 -26.40
C TYR A 1 50.60 2.70 -25.38
N VAL A 2 49.49 3.42 -25.19
CA VAL A 2 48.40 2.96 -24.30
C VAL A 2 47.71 1.70 -24.85
N ASP A 3 47.36 1.67 -26.14
CA ASP A 3 46.73 0.49 -26.77
C ASP A 3 47.64 -0.75 -26.79
N THR A 4 48.95 -0.57 -26.92
CA THR A 4 49.93 -1.66 -26.90
C THR A 4 50.10 -2.21 -25.49
N VAL A 5 50.03 -1.38 -24.45
CA VAL A 5 50.06 -1.82 -23.04
C VAL A 5 48.75 -2.50 -22.66
N PHE A 6 47.58 -1.98 -23.07
CA PHE A 6 46.29 -2.64 -22.83
C PHE A 6 46.13 -3.95 -23.64
N ALA A 7 46.69 -4.03 -24.84
CA ALA A 7 46.76 -5.26 -25.62
C ALA A 7 47.71 -6.26 -24.95
N ALA A 8 48.93 -5.85 -24.59
CA ALA A 8 49.90 -6.70 -23.90
C ALA A 8 49.39 -7.18 -22.53
N HIS A 9 48.66 -6.33 -21.79
CA HIS A 9 48.07 -6.69 -20.51
C HIS A 9 46.90 -7.68 -20.66
N ARG A 10 46.07 -7.56 -21.70
CA ARG A 10 45.07 -8.59 -22.06
C ARG A 10 45.72 -9.92 -22.47
N ILE A 11 46.78 -9.85 -23.27
CA ILE A 11 47.52 -11.03 -23.74
C ILE A 11 48.16 -11.77 -22.54
N SER A 12 48.74 -11.02 -21.60
CA SER A 12 49.33 -11.53 -20.35
C SER A 12 48.27 -12.08 -19.37
N ARG A 13 47.13 -11.41 -19.21
CA ARG A 13 46.06 -11.83 -18.26
C ARG A 13 45.25 -13.02 -18.75
N HIS A 14 45.16 -13.23 -20.06
CA HIS A 14 44.34 -14.30 -20.67
C HIS A 14 45.17 -15.40 -21.38
N GLY A 15 46.51 -15.40 -21.25
CA GLY A 15 47.37 -16.49 -21.73
C GLY A 15 47.29 -16.75 -23.25
N TYR A 16 47.35 -15.71 -24.07
CA TYR A 16 47.20 -15.78 -25.54
C TYR A 16 48.32 -16.53 -26.31
N GLY A 17 49.29 -17.14 -25.62
CA GLY A 17 50.45 -17.78 -26.25
C GLY A 17 50.21 -19.20 -26.79
N ALA A 18 49.31 -19.98 -26.19
CA ALA A 18 49.03 -21.37 -26.58
C ALA A 18 47.57 -21.61 -27.01
N ASP A 19 46.61 -20.84 -26.46
CA ASP A 19 45.18 -20.95 -26.74
C ASP A 19 44.62 -19.60 -27.23
N ALA A 20 44.94 -19.21 -28.47
CA ALA A 20 44.36 -18.01 -29.06
C ALA A 20 42.83 -18.22 -29.25
N PRO A 21 41.98 -17.21 -28.96
CA PRO A 21 40.54 -17.33 -29.11
C PRO A 21 40.18 -17.52 -30.58
N THR A 22 39.74 -18.73 -30.92
CA THR A 22 39.12 -19.03 -32.20
C THR A 22 37.64 -18.64 -32.17
N TRP A 23 37.17 -18.03 -33.26
CA TRP A 23 35.75 -17.79 -33.49
C TRP A 23 35.07 -19.07 -33.98
N ASP A 24 35.04 -20.09 -33.12
CA ASP A 24 34.28 -21.31 -33.34
C ASP A 24 32.82 -21.11 -32.94
N PHE A 25 31.91 -21.98 -33.38
CA PHE A 25 30.49 -21.85 -33.07
C PHE A 25 30.23 -21.83 -31.55
N ALA A 26 30.88 -22.71 -30.79
CA ALA A 26 30.70 -22.79 -29.34
C ALA A 26 31.19 -21.52 -28.61
N SER A 27 32.34 -20.98 -29.01
CA SER A 27 32.91 -19.76 -28.42
C SER A 27 32.13 -18.51 -28.84
N SER A 28 31.64 -18.45 -30.08
CA SER A 28 30.77 -17.39 -30.58
C SER A 28 29.41 -17.39 -29.88
N PHE A 29 28.80 -18.56 -29.70
CA PHE A 29 27.54 -18.71 -28.98
C PHE A 29 27.70 -18.32 -27.50
N PHE A 30 28.78 -18.79 -26.85
CA PHE A 30 29.11 -18.39 -25.48
C PHE A 30 29.31 -16.88 -25.35
N PHE A 31 30.04 -16.25 -26.28
CA PHE A 31 30.22 -14.80 -26.32
C PHE A 31 28.88 -14.05 -26.43
N THR A 32 28.04 -14.41 -27.40
CA THR A 32 26.73 -13.76 -27.60
C THR A 32 25.80 -13.95 -26.40
N ALA A 33 25.71 -15.16 -25.85
CA ALA A 33 24.86 -15.45 -24.71
C ALA A 33 25.31 -14.69 -23.45
N THR A 34 26.61 -14.69 -23.14
CA THR A 34 27.15 -13.96 -21.97
C THR A 34 27.08 -12.44 -22.10
N MET A 35 27.08 -11.93 -23.34
CA MET A 35 26.86 -10.52 -23.64
C MET A 35 25.40 -10.10 -23.43
N LEU A 36 24.44 -10.95 -23.83
CA LEU A 36 23.02 -10.70 -23.63
C LEU A 36 22.54 -10.93 -22.19
N THR A 37 23.23 -11.78 -21.43
CA THR A 37 22.94 -12.02 -20.00
C THR A 37 23.70 -11.08 -19.05
N LEU A 38 24.40 -10.08 -19.58
CA LEU A 38 25.14 -9.05 -18.83
C LEU A 38 26.35 -9.55 -18.03
N ILE A 39 26.78 -10.80 -18.21
CA ILE A 39 27.91 -11.37 -17.46
C ILE A 39 29.25 -10.87 -18.02
N GLY A 40 29.43 -10.94 -19.34
CA GLY A 40 30.58 -10.38 -20.06
C GLY A 40 31.97 -10.70 -19.48
N TYR A 41 32.47 -11.93 -19.62
CA TYR A 41 33.81 -12.33 -19.12
C TYR A 41 35.03 -11.69 -19.82
N GLY A 42 34.82 -10.93 -20.91
CA GLY A 42 35.90 -10.20 -21.58
C GLY A 42 36.92 -11.03 -22.38
N TYR A 43 36.71 -12.35 -22.53
CA TYR A 43 37.63 -13.24 -23.23
C TYR A 43 37.67 -13.01 -24.75
N ILE A 44 36.50 -12.94 -25.38
CA ILE A 44 36.32 -12.61 -26.79
C ILE A 44 35.72 -11.21 -26.84
N ALA A 45 36.33 -10.32 -27.62
CA ALA A 45 35.85 -8.96 -27.79
C ALA A 45 36.11 -8.45 -29.21
N PRO A 46 35.17 -7.70 -29.80
CA PRO A 46 35.37 -7.11 -31.12
C PRO A 46 36.47 -6.05 -31.08
N VAL A 47 37.50 -6.24 -31.90
CA VAL A 47 38.61 -5.28 -32.04
C VAL A 47 38.29 -4.25 -33.13
N THR A 48 37.54 -4.64 -34.16
CA THR A 48 37.19 -3.78 -35.30
C THR A 48 36.13 -2.74 -34.94
N PHE A 49 36.19 -1.58 -35.60
CA PHE A 49 35.18 -0.51 -35.43
C PHE A 49 33.76 -1.03 -35.72
N TYR A 50 33.57 -1.71 -36.86
CA TYR A 50 32.28 -2.27 -37.25
C TYR A 50 31.78 -3.36 -36.30
N GLY A 51 32.68 -4.21 -35.78
CA GLY A 51 32.31 -5.24 -34.80
C GLY A 51 31.85 -4.65 -33.47
N ARG A 52 32.47 -3.54 -33.01
CA ARG A 52 32.04 -2.81 -31.82
C ARG A 52 30.69 -2.14 -32.03
N LEU A 53 30.49 -1.47 -33.16
CA LEU A 53 29.22 -0.81 -33.50
C LEU A 53 28.07 -1.84 -33.58
N PHE A 54 28.31 -2.98 -34.21
CA PHE A 54 27.35 -4.09 -34.23
C PHE A 54 27.03 -4.59 -32.82
N GLY A 55 28.04 -4.78 -31.97
CA GLY A 55 27.86 -5.18 -30.57
C GLY A 55 26.99 -4.21 -29.77
N VAL A 56 27.13 -2.90 -29.99
CA VAL A 56 26.28 -1.88 -29.33
C VAL A 56 24.82 -2.04 -29.74
N VAL A 57 24.53 -2.13 -31.04
CA VAL A 57 23.15 -2.30 -31.54
C VAL A 57 22.55 -3.63 -31.06
N TYR A 58 23.35 -4.69 -31.08
CA TYR A 58 22.95 -6.02 -30.61
C TYR A 58 22.59 -6.01 -29.11
N CYS A 59 23.38 -5.36 -28.26
CA CYS A 59 23.09 -5.21 -26.83
C CYS A 59 21.83 -4.35 -26.58
N LEU A 60 21.67 -3.25 -27.30
CA LEU A 60 20.58 -2.30 -27.09
C LEU A 60 19.20 -2.95 -27.31
N ILE A 61 19.09 -3.84 -28.29
CA ILE A 61 17.85 -4.59 -28.57
C ILE A 61 17.80 -5.90 -27.78
N GLY A 62 18.92 -6.60 -27.71
CA GLY A 62 19.00 -7.95 -27.16
C GLY A 62 18.83 -7.98 -25.64
N ILE A 63 19.47 -7.08 -24.89
CA ILE A 63 19.40 -7.08 -23.41
C ILE A 63 17.95 -6.87 -22.91
N PRO A 64 17.17 -5.88 -23.40
CA PRO A 64 15.78 -5.74 -22.98
C PRO A 64 14.95 -6.98 -23.32
N LEU A 65 15.16 -7.58 -24.49
CA LEU A 65 14.43 -8.77 -24.93
C LEU A 65 14.79 -10.00 -24.07
N THR A 66 16.07 -10.19 -23.73
CA THR A 66 16.50 -11.29 -22.85
C THR A 66 16.01 -11.10 -21.42
N LEU A 67 16.05 -9.88 -20.87
CA LEU A 67 15.53 -9.61 -19.54
C LEU A 67 14.02 -9.87 -19.44
N VAL A 68 13.23 -9.47 -20.45
CA VAL A 68 11.78 -9.72 -20.47
C VAL A 68 11.49 -11.22 -20.61
N THR A 69 12.20 -11.93 -21.48
CA THR A 69 12.00 -13.38 -21.65
C THR A 69 12.38 -14.15 -20.40
N VAL A 70 13.54 -13.87 -19.79
CA VAL A 70 13.96 -14.48 -18.53
C VAL A 70 12.96 -14.17 -17.41
N ALA A 71 12.46 -12.93 -17.29
CA ALA A 71 11.46 -12.57 -16.29
C ALA A 71 10.13 -13.32 -16.48
N ASN A 72 9.66 -13.49 -17.72
CA ASN A 72 8.44 -14.24 -18.02
C ASN A 72 8.59 -15.73 -17.72
N VAL A 73 9.74 -16.32 -18.05
CA VAL A 73 10.05 -17.72 -17.72
C VAL A 73 10.12 -17.91 -16.20
N ALA A 74 10.84 -17.02 -15.51
CA ALA A 74 10.95 -17.02 -14.05
C ALA A 74 9.57 -16.91 -13.37
N LYS A 75 8.69 -16.03 -13.90
CA LYS A 75 7.31 -15.88 -13.44
C LYS A 75 6.51 -17.18 -13.61
N PHE A 76 6.56 -17.82 -14.78
CA PHE A 76 5.90 -19.09 -15.03
C PHE A 76 6.37 -20.19 -14.07
N ILE A 77 7.68 -20.28 -13.84
CA ILE A 77 8.28 -21.23 -12.88
C ILE A 77 7.82 -20.92 -11.46
N SER A 78 7.76 -19.64 -11.07
CA SER A 78 7.29 -19.25 -9.74
C SER A 78 5.84 -19.68 -9.49
N GLU A 79 4.94 -19.43 -10.45
CA GLU A 79 3.52 -19.72 -10.32
C GLU A 79 3.24 -21.22 -10.29
N THR A 80 3.98 -22.00 -11.08
CA THR A 80 3.90 -23.47 -11.02
C THR A 80 4.41 -24.02 -9.70
N ILE A 81 5.51 -23.50 -9.15
CA ILE A 81 6.02 -23.88 -7.81
C ILE A 81 5.02 -23.53 -6.71
N PHE A 82 4.38 -22.35 -6.79
CA PHE A 82 3.35 -21.97 -5.83
C PHE A 82 2.12 -22.89 -5.87
N LEU A 83 1.67 -23.27 -7.08
CA LEU A 83 0.55 -24.21 -7.23
C LEU A 83 0.90 -25.59 -6.65
N ILE A 84 2.08 -26.12 -6.95
CA ILE A 84 2.55 -27.40 -6.41
C ILE A 84 2.66 -27.32 -4.89
N HIS A 85 3.22 -26.23 -4.35
CA HIS A 85 3.32 -26.02 -2.93
C HIS A 85 1.95 -25.98 -2.25
N TYR A 86 0.99 -25.27 -2.86
CA TYR A 86 -0.37 -25.16 -2.35
C TYR A 86 -1.07 -26.53 -2.30
N GLU A 87 -0.98 -27.31 -3.37
CA GLU A 87 -1.56 -28.66 -3.40
C GLU A 87 -0.88 -29.58 -2.37
N PHE A 88 0.44 -29.51 -2.23
CA PHE A 88 1.16 -30.28 -1.24
C PHE A 88 0.78 -29.88 0.19
N TRP A 89 0.65 -28.58 0.45
CA TRP A 89 0.21 -28.06 1.75
C TRP A 89 -1.21 -28.52 2.08
N LYS A 90 -2.12 -28.48 1.10
CA LYS A 90 -3.49 -28.98 1.25
C LYS A 90 -3.50 -30.47 1.62
N LEU A 91 -2.76 -31.29 0.89
CA LEU A 91 -2.63 -32.73 1.18
C LEU A 91 -2.02 -32.98 2.56
N TRP A 92 -1.01 -32.20 2.94
CA TRP A 92 -0.38 -32.31 4.26
C TRP A 92 -1.32 -31.91 5.40
N MET A 93 -2.12 -30.86 5.21
CA MET A 93 -3.13 -30.43 6.17
C MET A 93 -4.23 -31.48 6.31
N GLU A 94 -4.75 -32.03 5.20
CA GLU A 94 -5.71 -33.12 5.22
C GLU A 94 -5.15 -34.38 5.91
N TYR A 95 -3.88 -34.73 5.64
CA TYR A 95 -3.21 -35.85 6.32
C TYR A 95 -3.06 -35.59 7.83
N LYS A 96 -2.66 -34.39 8.22
CA LYS A 96 -2.49 -33.98 9.61
C LYS A 96 -3.82 -33.99 10.36
N GLU A 97 -4.90 -33.54 9.74
CA GLU A 97 -6.26 -33.58 10.29
C GLU A 97 -6.73 -35.03 10.50
N ARG A 98 -6.52 -35.91 9.51
CA ARG A 98 -6.82 -37.36 9.64
C ARG A 98 -6.05 -38.02 10.78
N LYS A 99 -4.78 -37.65 10.98
CA LYS A 99 -3.91 -38.24 12.02
C LYS A 99 -4.21 -37.73 13.44
N ARG A 100 -4.83 -36.55 13.56
CA ARG A 100 -5.15 -35.93 14.86
C ARG A 100 -6.46 -36.44 15.48
N GLY A 101 -7.27 -37.21 14.76
CA GLY A 101 -8.46 -37.87 15.29
C GLY A 101 -9.58 -36.93 15.80
N GLU A 102 -9.44 -35.62 15.63
CA GLU A 102 -10.52 -34.65 15.87
C GLU A 102 -11.27 -34.43 14.55
N ILE A 103 -12.25 -35.29 14.27
CA ILE A 103 -13.28 -34.99 13.26
C ILE A 103 -14.20 -33.93 13.89
N ASP A 104 -13.83 -32.66 13.76
CA ASP A 104 -14.74 -31.55 14.01
C ASP A 104 -15.66 -31.42 12.79
N GLU A 105 -16.68 -32.28 12.73
CA GLU A 105 -17.68 -32.37 11.64
C GLU A 105 -18.49 -31.06 11.44
N ASN A 106 -18.26 -30.05 12.29
CA ASN A 106 -18.96 -28.77 12.32
C ASN A 106 -18.03 -27.55 12.18
N ARG A 107 -16.86 -27.67 11.53
CA ARG A 107 -16.22 -26.47 10.98
C ARG A 107 -16.83 -26.16 9.61
N PRO A 108 -17.70 -25.14 9.48
CA PRO A 108 -18.07 -24.68 8.17
C PRO A 108 -16.79 -24.23 7.45
N LEU A 109 -16.56 -24.76 6.25
CA LEU A 109 -15.42 -24.40 5.39
C LEU A 109 -15.41 -22.89 5.06
N PHE A 110 -16.55 -22.23 5.26
CA PHE A 110 -16.74 -20.80 5.26
C PHE A 110 -17.55 -20.42 6.49
N ALA A 111 -16.88 -20.16 7.61
CA ALA A 111 -17.49 -19.36 8.67
C ALA A 111 -17.54 -17.91 8.14
N ASP A 112 -18.73 -17.35 7.99
CA ASP A 112 -19.02 -15.97 7.52
C ASP A 112 -18.43 -14.85 8.43
N SER A 113 -17.40 -15.16 9.21
CA SER A 113 -16.72 -14.25 10.12
C SER A 113 -15.20 -14.42 10.12
N GLU A 114 -14.59 -14.97 9.06
CA GLU A 114 -13.14 -14.84 8.92
C GLU A 114 -12.83 -13.37 8.64
N ASP A 115 -12.34 -12.66 9.67
CA ASP A 115 -11.67 -11.37 9.53
C ASP A 115 -10.74 -11.49 8.31
N GLU A 116 -10.82 -10.56 7.35
CA GLU A 116 -9.92 -10.55 6.17
C GLU A 116 -8.44 -10.71 6.59
N GLN A 117 -8.11 -10.30 7.81
CA GLN A 117 -6.81 -10.50 8.47
C GLN A 117 -6.38 -11.96 8.65
N GLU A 118 -7.30 -12.87 9.00
CA GLU A 118 -7.01 -14.30 9.23
C GLU A 118 -6.87 -15.06 7.90
N LEU A 119 -7.68 -14.71 6.91
CA LEU A 119 -7.49 -15.15 5.52
C LEU A 119 -6.16 -14.64 4.95
N LEU A 120 -5.82 -13.37 5.17
CA LEU A 120 -4.53 -12.80 4.78
C LEU A 120 -3.36 -13.46 5.51
N ASP A 121 -3.50 -13.83 6.78
CA ASP A 121 -2.46 -14.54 7.53
C ASP A 121 -2.33 -16.02 7.11
N ARG A 122 -3.40 -16.70 6.71
CA ARG A 122 -3.30 -18.03 6.06
C ARG A 122 -2.63 -17.94 4.70
N VAL A 123 -2.97 -16.93 3.89
CA VAL A 123 -2.30 -16.64 2.60
C VAL A 123 -0.83 -16.23 2.81
N LYS A 124 -0.49 -15.53 3.91
CA LYS A 124 0.91 -15.24 4.29
C LYS A 124 1.64 -16.45 4.86
N LEU A 125 0.96 -17.38 5.52
CA LEU A 125 1.57 -18.61 6.05
C LEU A 125 1.87 -19.63 4.93
N ILE A 126 1.06 -19.61 3.87
CA ILE A 126 1.32 -20.33 2.59
C ILE A 126 2.50 -19.69 1.83
N ARG A 127 2.97 -18.51 2.26
CA ARG A 127 4.09 -17.82 1.63
C ARG A 127 5.41 -18.44 2.11
N PHE A 128 6.19 -18.97 1.17
CA PHE A 128 7.52 -19.51 1.45
C PHE A 128 8.35 -18.49 2.27
N PRO A 129 8.94 -18.89 3.40
CA PRO A 129 9.97 -18.09 4.06
C PRO A 129 11.05 -17.73 3.04
N PRO A 130 11.45 -16.46 2.90
CA PRO A 130 12.49 -16.04 1.96
C PRO A 130 13.78 -16.86 2.10
N ILE A 131 14.07 -17.29 3.33
CA ILE A 131 15.20 -18.15 3.68
C ILE A 131 15.19 -19.47 2.88
N LEU A 132 14.01 -20.08 2.66
CA LEU A 132 13.92 -21.32 1.88
C LEU A 132 14.20 -21.09 0.39
N VAL A 133 13.80 -19.94 -0.14
CA VAL A 133 14.05 -19.56 -1.53
C VAL A 133 15.55 -19.31 -1.75
N PHE A 134 16.21 -18.60 -0.83
CA PHE A 134 17.67 -18.43 -0.85
C PHE A 134 18.41 -19.75 -0.71
N LEU A 135 17.95 -20.64 0.16
CA LEU A 135 18.52 -21.97 0.34
C LEU A 135 18.41 -22.81 -0.93
N PHE A 136 17.32 -22.68 -1.69
CA PHE A 136 17.15 -23.38 -2.95
C PHE A 136 18.15 -22.90 -4.03
N VAL A 137 18.37 -21.59 -4.15
CA VAL A 137 19.44 -21.03 -5.02
C VAL A 137 20.81 -21.52 -4.58
N PHE A 138 21.06 -21.53 -3.28
CA PHE A 138 22.35 -21.94 -2.73
C PHE A 138 22.63 -23.42 -3.04
N ILE A 139 21.65 -24.31 -2.84
CA ILE A 139 21.76 -25.73 -3.18
C ILE A 139 21.99 -25.92 -4.69
N TYR A 140 21.26 -25.19 -5.52
CA TYR A 140 21.49 -25.22 -6.97
C TYR A 140 22.90 -24.79 -7.33
N GLY A 141 23.41 -23.71 -6.72
CA GLY A 141 24.78 -23.23 -6.91
C GLY A 141 25.81 -24.30 -6.53
N LEU A 142 25.64 -24.98 -5.38
CA LEU A 142 26.53 -26.07 -4.97
C LEU A 142 26.50 -27.26 -5.94
N PHE A 143 25.32 -27.62 -6.44
CA PHE A 143 25.14 -28.70 -7.41
C PHE A 143 25.73 -28.35 -8.78
N ALA A 144 25.50 -27.14 -9.26
CA ALA A 144 26.10 -26.60 -10.48
C ALA A 144 27.63 -26.58 -10.40
N SER A 145 28.18 -26.20 -9.24
CA SER A 145 29.63 -26.20 -8.98
C SER A 145 30.22 -27.60 -9.06
N TYR A 146 29.49 -28.61 -8.55
CA TYR A 146 29.89 -30.02 -8.65
C TYR A 146 29.91 -30.50 -10.11
N ILE A 147 28.92 -30.12 -10.93
CA ILE A 147 28.90 -30.46 -12.37
C ILE A 147 30.09 -29.83 -13.09
N ILE A 148 30.39 -28.56 -12.80
CA ILE A 148 31.50 -27.84 -13.44
C ILE A 148 32.84 -28.47 -13.03
N GLN A 149 33.02 -28.83 -11.76
CA GLN A 149 34.22 -29.53 -11.29
C GLN A 149 34.43 -30.88 -12.00
N LEU A 150 33.37 -31.61 -12.34
CA LEU A 150 33.50 -32.88 -13.07
C LEU A 150 33.94 -32.71 -14.53
N LYS A 151 33.76 -31.51 -15.10
CA LYS A 151 34.05 -31.21 -16.50
C LYS A 151 35.34 -30.42 -16.67
N GLU A 152 35.64 -29.55 -15.72
CA GLU A 152 36.81 -28.65 -15.72
C GLU A 152 37.87 -29.12 -14.73
N ASN A 153 39.13 -28.83 -15.03
CA ASN A 153 40.27 -29.17 -14.15
C ASN A 153 40.40 -28.21 -12.94
N TRP A 154 39.28 -27.66 -12.45
CA TRP A 154 39.23 -26.69 -11.37
C TRP A 154 38.98 -27.37 -10.03
N THR A 155 39.46 -26.76 -8.96
CA THR A 155 39.04 -27.17 -7.62
C THR A 155 37.55 -26.89 -7.41
N TYR A 156 36.91 -27.59 -6.47
CA TYR A 156 35.50 -27.34 -6.14
C TYR A 156 35.25 -25.89 -5.71
N VAL A 157 36.20 -25.29 -4.98
CA VAL A 157 36.11 -23.92 -4.48
C VAL A 157 36.17 -22.92 -5.64
N GLU A 158 37.04 -23.12 -6.61
CA GLU A 158 37.13 -22.29 -7.82
C GLU A 158 35.87 -22.45 -8.68
N SER A 159 35.37 -23.68 -8.82
CA SER A 159 34.11 -23.96 -9.53
C SER A 159 32.92 -23.29 -8.83
N MET A 160 32.89 -23.29 -7.50
CA MET A 160 31.89 -22.59 -6.70
C MET A 160 31.96 -21.08 -6.86
N TYR A 161 33.16 -20.53 -6.73
CA TYR A 161 33.41 -19.11 -6.95
C TYR A 161 32.91 -18.66 -8.33
N PHE A 162 33.32 -19.38 -9.38
CA PHE A 162 32.90 -19.10 -10.76
C PHE A 162 31.38 -19.21 -10.91
N THR A 163 30.76 -20.27 -10.39
CA THR A 163 29.32 -20.50 -10.50
C THR A 163 28.50 -19.39 -9.86
N PHE A 164 28.81 -19.00 -8.62
CA PHE A 164 28.04 -17.97 -7.90
C PHE A 164 28.19 -16.58 -8.53
N ILE A 165 29.40 -16.18 -8.93
CA ILE A 165 29.64 -14.89 -9.60
C ILE A 165 28.95 -14.83 -10.96
N SER A 166 28.85 -15.96 -11.65
CA SER A 166 28.19 -16.07 -12.95
C SER A 166 26.68 -16.01 -12.84
N ILE A 167 26.10 -16.75 -11.89
CA ILE A 167 24.65 -16.78 -11.63
C ILE A 167 24.15 -15.45 -11.07
N LEU A 168 24.97 -14.75 -10.28
CA LEU A 168 24.70 -13.38 -9.81
C LEU A 168 24.97 -12.31 -10.87
N THR A 169 25.35 -12.69 -12.09
CA THR A 169 25.61 -11.78 -13.23
C THR A 169 26.75 -10.78 -13.01
N VAL A 170 27.69 -11.07 -12.10
CA VAL A 170 28.84 -10.17 -11.81
C VAL A 170 29.98 -10.37 -12.81
N GLY A 171 30.34 -11.63 -13.11
CA GLY A 171 31.22 -11.98 -14.23
C GLY A 171 32.64 -11.36 -14.25
N PHE A 172 33.49 -11.61 -13.26
CA PHE A 172 34.85 -11.01 -13.22
C PHE A 172 35.81 -11.41 -14.35
N GLY A 173 35.56 -12.53 -15.05
CA GLY A 173 36.34 -12.94 -16.22
C GLY A 173 37.73 -13.49 -15.92
N ASP A 174 37.96 -13.94 -14.68
CA ASP A 174 39.21 -14.54 -14.19
C ASP A 174 39.27 -16.06 -14.44
N PHE A 175 38.15 -16.77 -14.26
CA PHE A 175 38.00 -18.18 -14.64
C PHE A 175 37.25 -18.32 -15.96
N ARG A 176 37.69 -19.26 -16.81
CA ARG A 176 37.09 -19.53 -18.13
C ARG A 176 36.98 -21.04 -18.43
N PRO A 177 35.80 -21.53 -18.85
CA PRO A 177 35.66 -22.94 -19.22
C PRO A 177 36.44 -23.27 -20.48
N GLU A 178 36.90 -24.51 -20.59
CA GLU A 178 37.55 -24.99 -21.81
C GLU A 178 36.57 -24.97 -23.01
N PRO A 179 37.04 -24.71 -24.25
CA PRO A 179 36.17 -24.64 -25.44
C PRO A 179 35.24 -25.84 -25.64
N LYS A 180 35.68 -27.04 -25.23
CA LYS A 180 34.89 -28.28 -25.31
C LYS A 180 33.70 -28.30 -24.34
N ASN A 181 33.82 -27.62 -23.21
CA ASN A 181 32.86 -27.64 -22.12
C ASN A 181 32.00 -26.37 -22.05
N MET A 182 32.35 -25.31 -22.79
CA MET A 182 31.67 -24.01 -22.82
C MET A 182 30.14 -24.11 -22.90
N LEU A 183 29.60 -25.01 -23.75
CA LEU A 183 28.15 -25.17 -23.90
C LEU A 183 27.49 -25.73 -22.63
N THR A 184 28.12 -26.72 -21.99
CA THR A 184 27.61 -27.32 -20.75
C THR A 184 27.59 -26.28 -19.64
N VAL A 185 28.68 -25.53 -19.50
CA VAL A 185 28.82 -24.45 -18.52
C VAL A 185 27.81 -23.34 -18.77
N LEU A 186 27.56 -22.99 -20.03
CA LEU A 186 26.55 -22.01 -20.40
C LEU A 186 25.13 -22.43 -20.01
N ILE A 187 24.74 -23.68 -20.25
CA ILE A 187 23.41 -24.20 -19.86
C ILE A 187 23.23 -24.13 -18.34
N VAL A 188 24.25 -24.49 -17.58
CA VAL A 188 24.25 -24.40 -16.12
C VAL A 188 24.10 -22.94 -15.66
N ILE A 189 24.83 -22.01 -16.27
CA ILE A 189 24.73 -20.58 -15.93
C ILE A 189 23.34 -20.03 -16.28
N ILE A 190 22.81 -20.31 -17.46
CA ILE A 190 21.47 -19.86 -17.87
C ILE A 190 20.39 -20.38 -16.91
N GLY A 191 20.48 -21.66 -16.52
CA GLY A 191 19.58 -22.24 -15.52
C GLY A 191 19.65 -21.51 -14.19
N GLY A 192 20.85 -21.14 -13.73
CA GLY A 192 21.03 -20.35 -12.51
C GLY A 192 20.51 -18.92 -12.60
N ILE A 193 20.63 -18.26 -13.75
CA ILE A 193 20.07 -16.91 -13.97
C ILE A 193 18.54 -16.95 -13.93
N ILE A 194 17.92 -17.95 -14.57
CA ILE A 194 16.46 -18.14 -14.50
C ILE A 194 16.03 -18.39 -13.05
N LEU A 195 16.83 -19.15 -12.29
CA LEU A 195 16.53 -19.44 -10.91
C LEU A 195 16.65 -18.21 -9.98
N THR A 196 17.71 -17.42 -10.11
CA THR A 196 17.89 -16.20 -9.31
C THR A 196 16.85 -15.14 -9.64
N THR A 197 16.48 -14.99 -10.91
CA THR A 197 15.41 -14.09 -11.33
C THR A 197 14.03 -14.55 -10.82
N MET A 198 13.78 -15.86 -10.74
CA MET A 198 12.58 -16.41 -10.07
C MET A 198 12.56 -16.04 -8.58
N CYS A 199 13.70 -16.12 -7.91
CA CYS A 199 13.81 -15.75 -6.49
C CYS A 199 13.55 -14.26 -6.28
N MET A 200 14.06 -13.41 -7.17
CA MET A 200 13.76 -11.98 -7.17
C MET A 200 12.28 -11.69 -7.44
N ASP A 201 11.58 -12.44 -8.30
CA ASP A 201 10.12 -12.29 -8.48
C ASP A 201 9.35 -12.64 -7.21
N VAL A 202 9.70 -13.75 -6.55
CA VAL A 202 9.07 -14.18 -5.28
C VAL A 202 9.28 -13.13 -4.19
N ILE A 203 10.51 -12.66 -4.01
CA ILE A 203 10.88 -11.60 -3.05
C ILE A 203 10.22 -10.28 -3.44
N GLY A 204 10.12 -9.98 -4.73
CA GLY A 204 9.44 -8.79 -5.25
C GLY A 204 7.97 -8.77 -4.85
N ARG A 205 7.20 -9.80 -5.25
CA ARG A 205 5.79 -9.96 -4.82
C ARG A 205 5.70 -9.91 -3.29
N MET A 206 6.65 -10.62 -2.66
CA MET A 206 7.08 -10.58 -1.27
C MET A 206 6.78 -9.29 -0.51
N TYR A 207 7.72 -8.38 -0.75
CA TYR A 207 7.96 -7.14 -0.03
C TYR A 207 7.26 -5.94 -0.66
N LEU A 208 6.90 -5.95 -1.95
CA LEU A 208 6.26 -4.78 -2.59
C LEU A 208 4.95 -4.38 -1.87
N LYS A 209 4.16 -5.38 -1.44
CA LYS A 209 2.92 -5.15 -0.67
C LYS A 209 3.21 -4.65 0.75
N GLU A 210 4.27 -5.13 1.38
CA GLU A 210 4.67 -4.68 2.71
C GLU A 210 5.24 -3.26 2.67
N ILE A 211 6.06 -2.93 1.69
CA ILE A 211 6.59 -1.58 1.46
C ILE A 211 5.45 -0.62 1.16
N HIS A 212 4.49 -1.02 0.32
CA HIS A 212 3.31 -0.19 0.02
C HIS A 212 2.37 -0.05 1.24
N TYR A 213 2.22 -1.10 2.06
CA TYR A 213 1.47 -1.04 3.31
C TYR A 213 2.16 -0.15 4.36
N LEU A 214 3.47 -0.32 4.52
CA LEU A 214 4.32 0.44 5.44
C LEU A 214 4.36 1.91 5.02
N GLY A 215 4.47 2.20 3.72
CA GLY A 215 4.44 3.55 3.17
C GLY A 215 3.11 4.27 3.44
N ARG A 216 1.97 3.59 3.27
CA ARG A 216 0.65 4.15 3.62
C ARG A 216 0.46 4.35 5.13
N LYS A 217 1.03 3.47 5.96
CA LYS A 217 0.96 3.57 7.43
C LYS A 217 1.91 4.62 8.01
N LEU A 218 3.06 4.86 7.38
CA LEU A 218 4.02 5.90 7.77
C LEU A 218 3.44 7.31 7.61
N GLN A 219 2.55 7.51 6.63
CA GLN A 219 1.88 8.78 6.41
C GLN A 219 0.80 9.13 7.45
N THR A 220 0.38 8.19 8.32
CA THR A 220 -0.82 8.35 9.19
C THR A 220 -0.56 8.41 10.71
N ASN A 221 0.64 8.81 11.14
CA ASN A 221 1.06 9.12 12.53
C ASN A 221 1.63 7.99 13.42
N ASN A 222 2.62 8.43 14.22
CA ASN A 222 3.27 7.85 15.40
C ASN A 222 3.74 6.37 15.35
N PRO A 223 5.06 6.12 15.46
CA PRO A 223 5.67 4.79 15.32
C PRO A 223 5.21 3.77 16.39
N PHE A 224 4.59 4.23 17.48
CA PHE A 224 4.11 3.41 18.58
C PHE A 224 2.73 2.78 18.37
N TYR A 225 2.00 3.14 17.31
CA TYR A 225 0.68 2.55 17.02
C TYR A 225 0.77 1.03 16.83
N LEU A 226 1.80 0.55 16.11
CA LEU A 226 2.01 -0.88 15.87
C LEU A 226 2.23 -1.68 17.16
N ILE A 227 2.93 -1.09 18.14
CA ILE A 227 3.18 -1.72 19.45
C ILE A 227 1.88 -1.78 20.27
N ARG A 228 1.05 -0.72 20.24
CA ARG A 228 -0.27 -0.71 20.91
C ARG A 228 -1.23 -1.71 20.28
N GLU A 229 -1.25 -1.80 18.95
CA GLU A 229 -2.08 -2.76 18.21
C GLU A 229 -1.64 -4.20 18.47
N ALA A 230 -0.33 -4.48 18.46
CA ALA A 230 0.22 -5.79 18.79
C ALA A 230 -0.06 -6.22 20.25
N LYS A 231 0.03 -5.28 21.20
CA LYS A 231 -0.31 -5.54 22.61
C LYS A 231 -1.82 -5.78 22.80
N ALA A 232 -2.67 -5.10 22.02
CA ALA A 232 -4.12 -5.34 22.00
C ALA A 232 -4.48 -6.71 21.38
N ARG A 233 -3.78 -7.13 20.32
CA ARG A 233 -3.97 -8.46 19.70
C ARG A 233 -3.62 -9.60 20.66
N ARG A 234 -2.51 -9.51 21.42
CA ARG A 234 -2.17 -10.51 22.45
C ARG A 234 -3.24 -10.61 23.53
N ARG A 235 -3.85 -9.48 23.95
CA ARG A 235 -4.96 -9.47 24.92
C ARG A 235 -6.21 -10.14 24.36
N ARG A 236 -6.55 -9.91 23.08
CA ARG A 236 -7.69 -10.55 22.42
C ARG A 236 -7.49 -12.07 22.30
N GLN A 237 -6.29 -12.53 21.95
CA GLN A 237 -5.96 -13.96 21.90
C GLN A 237 -6.04 -14.63 23.28
N ALA A 238 -5.51 -13.98 24.32
CA ALA A 238 -5.60 -14.49 25.70
C ALA A 238 -7.06 -14.56 26.21
N MET A 239 -7.88 -13.55 25.88
CA MET A 239 -9.30 -13.53 26.23
C MET A 239 -10.11 -14.57 25.43
N ALA A 240 -9.78 -14.77 24.15
CA ALA A 240 -10.38 -15.81 23.31
C ALA A 240 -10.03 -17.23 23.81
N SER A 241 -8.79 -17.47 24.25
CA SER A 241 -8.41 -18.76 24.85
C SER A 241 -9.11 -19.04 26.18
N LEU A 242 -9.32 -18.00 26.99
CA LEU A 242 -10.09 -18.09 28.23
C LEU A 242 -11.58 -18.38 27.97
N LEU A 243 -12.19 -17.68 27.02
CA LEU A 243 -13.58 -17.92 26.60
C LEU A 243 -13.76 -19.31 25.99
N ALA A 244 -12.78 -19.80 25.22
CA ALA A 244 -12.81 -21.16 24.69
C ALA A 244 -12.72 -22.22 25.80
N GLN A 245 -11.92 -21.99 26.87
CA GLN A 245 -11.90 -22.85 28.06
C GLN A 245 -13.23 -22.82 28.83
N PHE A 246 -13.83 -21.64 29.02
CA PHE A 246 -15.15 -21.51 29.63
C PHE A 246 -16.24 -22.19 28.82
N ALA A 247 -16.24 -22.05 27.49
CA ALA A 247 -17.16 -22.75 26.61
C ALA A 247 -16.99 -24.28 26.72
N LYS A 248 -15.76 -24.78 26.80
CA LYS A 248 -15.47 -26.22 27.03
C LYS A 248 -16.03 -26.74 28.36
N SER A 249 -16.05 -25.91 29.40
CA SER A 249 -16.65 -26.23 30.70
C SER A 249 -18.19 -26.16 30.72
N MET A 250 -18.80 -25.30 29.89
CA MET A 250 -20.26 -25.19 29.72
C MET A 250 -20.87 -26.34 28.90
N ILE A 251 -20.10 -26.94 27.99
CA ILE A 251 -20.57 -28.02 27.10
C ILE A 251 -20.96 -29.30 27.89
N PHE A 252 -20.51 -29.48 29.13
CA PHE A 252 -20.94 -30.60 29.99
C PHE A 252 -22.36 -30.44 30.57
N ALA A 253 -22.92 -29.22 30.60
CA ALA A 253 -24.22 -28.97 31.24
C ALA A 253 -25.43 -29.03 30.30
N HIS A 254 -25.25 -29.05 28.98
CA HIS A 254 -26.35 -28.88 28.01
C HIS A 254 -26.60 -30.06 27.04
N ARG A 255 -26.29 -31.30 27.47
CA ARG A 255 -26.51 -32.51 26.66
C ARG A 255 -27.98 -32.79 26.31
N ASN A 256 -28.95 -32.22 27.04
CA ASN A 256 -30.38 -32.56 26.88
C ASN A 256 -31.21 -31.60 26.00
N TYR A 257 -30.69 -30.45 25.58
CA TYR A 257 -31.49 -29.47 24.81
C TYR A 257 -31.43 -29.70 23.28
N ASN A 258 -30.27 -30.17 22.79
CA ASN A 258 -30.03 -30.37 21.36
C ASN A 258 -30.82 -31.54 20.77
N ASP A 259 -31.14 -32.58 21.56
CA ASP A 259 -31.92 -33.73 21.08
C ASP A 259 -33.42 -33.43 20.89
N LEU A 260 -33.97 -32.48 21.65
CA LEU A 260 -35.36 -32.00 21.49
C LEU A 260 -35.53 -31.12 20.26
N ALA A 261 -34.54 -30.27 19.95
CA ALA A 261 -34.52 -29.46 18.74
C ALA A 261 -34.37 -30.32 17.47
N ARG A 262 -33.56 -31.39 17.53
CA ARG A 262 -33.31 -32.33 16.41
C ARG A 262 -34.57 -33.10 16.00
N LYS A 263 -35.47 -33.41 16.95
CA LYS A 263 -36.74 -34.11 16.65
C LYS A 263 -37.80 -33.20 15.99
N ARG A 264 -37.82 -31.89 16.28
CA ARG A 264 -38.72 -30.93 15.62
C ARG A 264 -38.32 -30.65 14.16
N SER A 265 -37.02 -30.52 13.89
CA SER A 265 -36.49 -30.28 12.53
C SER A 265 -36.76 -31.44 11.56
N ARG A 266 -36.68 -32.70 12.04
CA ARG A 266 -36.94 -33.89 11.21
C ARG A 266 -38.40 -34.04 10.74
N LYS A 267 -39.38 -33.50 11.48
CA LYS A 267 -40.80 -33.53 11.05
C LYS A 267 -41.12 -32.47 9.99
N ALA A 268 -40.43 -31.33 9.97
CA ALA A 268 -40.64 -30.27 8.99
C ALA A 268 -40.05 -30.61 7.60
N ARG A 269 -38.94 -31.37 7.56
CA ARG A 269 -38.22 -31.68 6.32
C ARG A 269 -38.87 -32.73 5.41
N LYS A 270 -39.97 -33.36 5.84
CA LYS A 270 -40.71 -34.39 5.07
C LYS A 270 -41.84 -33.84 4.18
N ARG A 271 -42.04 -32.52 4.12
CA ARG A 271 -43.05 -31.89 3.25
C ARG A 271 -42.42 -30.80 2.37
N GLN A 272 -41.68 -31.20 1.35
CA GLN A 272 -41.37 -30.35 0.20
C GLN A 272 -41.11 -31.26 -1.02
N PRO A 273 -41.84 -31.09 -2.14
CA PRO A 273 -41.59 -31.88 -3.34
C PRO A 273 -40.33 -31.37 -4.05
N ARG A 274 -39.53 -32.31 -4.57
CA ARG A 274 -38.34 -32.04 -5.38
C ARG A 274 -38.78 -31.54 -6.76
N LEU A 275 -38.50 -30.28 -7.10
CA LEU A 275 -38.63 -29.79 -8.47
C LEU A 275 -37.27 -29.92 -9.18
N GLY A 276 -37.29 -30.58 -10.34
CA GLY A 276 -36.12 -31.08 -11.05
C GLY A 276 -35.17 -30.00 -11.57
N SER A 277 -33.90 -30.40 -11.66
CA SER A 277 -32.83 -29.72 -12.37
C SER A 277 -33.17 -29.60 -13.86
N ARG A 278 -33.53 -28.39 -14.30
CA ARG A 278 -33.54 -28.05 -15.72
C ARG A 278 -32.14 -27.53 -16.08
N LEU A 279 -31.42 -28.31 -16.88
CA LEU A 279 -30.26 -27.83 -17.64
C LEU A 279 -30.68 -26.59 -18.45
N LEU A 280 -29.94 -25.50 -18.31
CA LEU A 280 -29.99 -24.38 -19.23
C LEU A 280 -28.92 -24.59 -20.31
N PRO A 281 -29.28 -24.52 -21.60
CA PRO A 281 -28.31 -24.57 -22.69
C PRO A 281 -27.61 -23.22 -22.88
N ASP A 282 -26.46 -23.30 -23.54
CA ASP A 282 -25.69 -22.21 -24.15
C ASP A 282 -24.88 -21.28 -23.24
N ALA A 283 -23.70 -21.81 -22.92
CA ALA A 283 -22.50 -21.05 -22.60
C ALA A 283 -22.08 -20.19 -23.81
N LYS A 284 -22.43 -18.89 -23.80
CA LYS A 284 -21.68 -17.90 -24.61
C LYS A 284 -21.50 -16.50 -24.01
N TYR A 285 -22.12 -16.13 -22.88
CA TYR A 285 -21.81 -14.87 -22.19
C TYR A 285 -21.98 -15.01 -20.68
N LEU A 286 -20.89 -15.31 -19.96
CA LEU A 286 -20.87 -15.50 -18.51
C LEU A 286 -20.34 -14.25 -17.77
N PHE A 287 -20.69 -13.05 -18.26
CA PHE A 287 -20.72 -11.84 -17.42
C PHE A 287 -21.96 -11.91 -16.55
N ALA A 288 -21.98 -12.89 -15.64
CA ALA A 288 -23.12 -13.18 -14.79
C ALA A 288 -23.29 -12.06 -13.76
N ARG A 289 -24.16 -11.09 -14.06
CA ARG A 289 -25.12 -10.44 -13.13
C ARG A 289 -24.64 -10.44 -11.66
N MET A 290 -23.59 -9.69 -11.38
CA MET A 290 -23.05 -9.53 -10.02
C MET A 290 -23.82 -8.45 -9.27
N PRO A 291 -23.99 -8.57 -7.93
CA PRO A 291 -24.46 -7.46 -7.12
C PRO A 291 -23.51 -6.26 -7.28
N PRO A 292 -24.00 -5.02 -7.09
CA PRO A 292 -23.20 -3.82 -7.25
C PRO A 292 -22.04 -3.81 -6.24
N ASP A 293 -20.93 -3.18 -6.63
CA ASP A 293 -19.83 -2.94 -5.71
C ASP A 293 -20.27 -2.04 -4.54
N PRO A 294 -19.62 -2.12 -3.37
CA PRO A 294 -19.90 -1.19 -2.29
C PRO A 294 -19.59 0.25 -2.72
N PRO A 295 -20.36 1.25 -2.24
CA PRO A 295 -20.10 2.65 -2.56
C PRO A 295 -18.70 3.08 -2.09
N SER A 296 -17.96 3.77 -2.96
CA SER A 296 -16.62 4.27 -2.67
C SER A 296 -16.68 5.65 -1.98
N GLU A 297 -15.57 6.06 -1.35
CA GLU A 297 -15.40 7.41 -0.76
C GLU A 297 -16.54 7.89 0.16
N CYS A 298 -17.12 6.98 0.94
CA CYS A 298 -18.17 7.31 1.91
C CYS A 298 -17.61 8.25 3.00
N GLN A 299 -18.18 9.45 3.13
CA GLN A 299 -17.77 10.48 4.09
C GLN A 299 -18.97 11.15 4.76
N VAL A 300 -18.74 11.65 5.97
CA VAL A 300 -19.69 12.49 6.70
C VAL A 300 -19.40 13.95 6.36
N VAL A 301 -20.30 14.59 5.61
CA VAL A 301 -20.12 15.97 5.13
C VAL A 301 -20.40 16.98 6.24
N SER A 302 -21.53 16.83 6.92
CA SER A 302 -21.92 17.69 8.02
C SER A 302 -22.63 16.90 9.10
N THR A 303 -22.42 17.30 10.35
CA THR A 303 -23.09 16.72 11.50
C THR A 303 -23.62 17.87 12.34
N SER A 304 -24.90 17.82 12.66
CA SER A 304 -25.58 18.75 13.55
C SER A 304 -26.09 17.99 14.77
N ALA A 305 -26.87 18.65 15.62
CA ALA A 305 -27.47 18.02 16.79
C ALA A 305 -28.71 17.16 16.47
N TYR A 306 -29.26 17.25 15.26
CA TYR A 306 -30.48 16.55 14.85
C TYR A 306 -30.41 15.95 13.44
N SER A 307 -29.39 16.32 12.66
CA SER A 307 -29.16 15.81 11.31
C SER A 307 -27.72 15.40 11.06
N VAL A 308 -27.53 14.38 10.22
CA VAL A 308 -26.23 13.94 9.73
C VAL A 308 -26.32 13.83 8.21
N ARG A 309 -25.45 14.55 7.50
CA ARG A 309 -25.36 14.49 6.05
C ARG A 309 -24.19 13.60 5.64
N LEU A 310 -24.52 12.55 4.90
CA LEU A 310 -23.57 11.60 4.34
C LEU A 310 -23.45 11.84 2.84
N ALA A 311 -22.24 11.69 2.31
CA ALA A 311 -22.01 11.66 0.87
C ALA A 311 -21.10 10.49 0.53
N TRP A 312 -21.29 9.92 -0.66
CA TRP A 312 -20.54 8.78 -1.17
C TRP A 312 -20.36 8.92 -2.68
N ALA A 313 -19.31 8.32 -3.21
CA ALA A 313 -19.15 8.18 -4.65
C ALA A 313 -20.04 7.03 -5.17
N PRO A 314 -20.52 7.13 -6.42
CA PRO A 314 -21.45 6.14 -6.97
C PRO A 314 -20.77 4.77 -7.05
N ALA A 315 -21.50 3.73 -6.66
CA ALA A 315 -21.04 2.35 -6.77
C ALA A 315 -20.87 1.94 -8.23
N PHE A 316 -19.82 1.17 -8.52
CA PHE A 316 -19.65 0.56 -9.83
C PHE A 316 -20.69 -0.56 -10.00
N SER A 317 -21.53 -0.45 -11.02
CA SER A 317 -22.51 -1.47 -11.39
C SER A 317 -22.59 -1.58 -12.90
N THR A 318 -23.01 -2.74 -13.39
CA THR A 318 -23.31 -2.99 -14.80
C THR A 318 -24.69 -2.46 -15.20
N ASP A 319 -25.46 -1.93 -14.26
CA ASP A 319 -26.82 -1.44 -14.44
C ASP A 319 -26.92 0.07 -14.21
N ASP A 320 -27.82 0.73 -14.95
CA ASP A 320 -27.96 2.20 -14.93
C ASP A 320 -28.77 2.69 -13.72
N GLU A 321 -29.55 1.83 -13.06
CA GLU A 321 -30.40 2.17 -11.91
C GLU A 321 -29.88 1.56 -10.60
N VAL A 322 -28.94 2.25 -9.96
CA VAL A 322 -28.47 1.91 -8.59
C VAL A 322 -29.15 2.82 -7.58
N THR A 323 -29.74 2.22 -6.55
CA THR A 323 -30.30 2.92 -5.39
C THR A 323 -29.50 2.63 -4.14
N TYR A 324 -29.56 3.51 -3.14
CA TYR A 324 -28.83 3.31 -1.89
C TYR A 324 -29.78 3.16 -0.70
N ASN A 325 -29.46 2.20 0.17
CA ASN A 325 -30.11 2.01 1.45
C ASN A 325 -29.13 2.36 2.57
N ILE A 326 -29.60 3.12 3.56
CA ILE A 326 -28.83 3.52 4.74
C ILE A 326 -29.52 2.97 5.99
N ARG A 327 -28.85 2.05 6.67
CA ARG A 327 -29.29 1.48 7.96
C ARG A 327 -28.47 2.08 9.08
N TYR A 328 -29.11 2.69 10.08
CA TYR A 328 -28.40 3.34 11.18
C TYR A 328 -28.91 2.94 12.56
N ARG A 329 -27.99 2.88 13.53
CA ARG A 329 -28.27 2.48 14.92
C ARG A 329 -27.37 3.19 15.94
N LEU A 330 -27.77 3.19 17.20
CA LEU A 330 -26.97 3.70 18.32
C LEU A 330 -25.93 2.65 18.73
N LYS A 331 -24.64 2.99 18.63
CA LYS A 331 -23.55 2.01 18.81
C LYS A 331 -23.47 1.41 20.22
N PHE A 332 -23.70 2.22 21.25
CA PHE A 332 -23.56 1.81 22.65
C PHE A 332 -24.79 1.06 23.21
N LYS A 333 -25.89 0.99 22.45
CA LYS A 333 -27.12 0.33 22.90
C LYS A 333 -27.34 -0.92 22.04
N GLU A 334 -26.95 -2.08 22.55
CA GLU A 334 -27.00 -3.38 21.84
C GLU A 334 -28.41 -3.72 21.31
N ASN A 335 -29.47 -3.29 22.01
CA ASN A 335 -30.87 -3.47 21.59
C ASN A 335 -31.47 -2.24 20.88
N SER A 336 -30.66 -1.35 20.29
CA SER A 336 -31.19 -0.22 19.52
C SER A 336 -31.88 -0.69 18.23
N LYS A 337 -33.12 -0.22 18.01
CA LYS A 337 -33.84 -0.48 16.77
C LYS A 337 -33.05 0.08 15.59
N VAL A 338 -32.72 -0.78 14.63
CA VAL A 338 -32.09 -0.36 13.36
C VAL A 338 -33.14 0.42 12.58
N ARG A 339 -32.83 1.67 12.26
CA ARG A 339 -33.66 2.51 11.39
C ARG A 339 -33.11 2.44 9.97
N GLU A 340 -33.98 2.40 8.97
CA GLU A 340 -33.61 2.27 7.57
C GLU A 340 -34.21 3.38 6.73
N ILE A 341 -33.41 3.94 5.84
CA ILE A 341 -33.84 4.83 4.77
C ILE A 341 -33.46 4.12 3.47
N ALA A 342 -34.45 3.74 2.68
CA ALA A 342 -34.27 2.97 1.45
C ALA A 342 -34.64 3.79 0.21
N GLY A 343 -34.06 3.42 -0.94
CA GLY A 343 -34.44 3.99 -2.25
C GLY A 343 -33.89 5.40 -2.51
N ILE A 344 -32.70 5.72 -2.00
CA ILE A 344 -32.08 7.02 -2.25
C ILE A 344 -31.51 7.04 -3.66
N HIS A 345 -32.07 7.92 -4.51
CA HIS A 345 -31.55 8.24 -5.83
C HIS A 345 -30.60 9.44 -5.70
N GLY A 346 -29.29 9.17 -5.63
CA GLY A 346 -28.26 10.21 -5.51
C GLY A 346 -27.07 9.77 -4.66
N ASN A 347 -26.10 10.67 -4.56
CA ASN A 347 -24.79 10.43 -3.93
C ASN A 347 -24.66 11.08 -2.55
N ALA A 348 -25.74 11.69 -2.05
CA ALA A 348 -25.77 12.32 -0.74
C ALA A 348 -27.16 12.15 -0.12
N ALA A 349 -27.18 11.94 1.19
CA ALA A 349 -28.42 11.89 1.97
C ALA A 349 -28.26 12.61 3.30
N GLU A 350 -29.31 13.33 3.69
CA GLU A 350 -29.42 13.95 5.00
C GLU A 350 -30.39 13.16 5.87
N ILE A 351 -29.85 12.62 6.96
CA ILE A 351 -30.58 11.84 7.94
C ILE A 351 -31.04 12.79 9.03
N THR A 352 -32.34 12.98 9.17
CA THR A 352 -32.96 13.85 10.19
C THR A 352 -33.48 13.04 11.39
N ASN A 353 -33.83 13.71 12.49
CA ASN A 353 -34.34 13.10 13.73
C ASN A 353 -33.35 12.15 14.43
N VAL A 354 -32.08 12.55 14.45
CA VAL A 354 -31.00 11.86 15.15
C VAL A 354 -30.88 12.39 16.58
N ASP A 355 -30.57 11.53 17.56
CA ASP A 355 -30.40 11.94 18.95
C ASP A 355 -29.09 12.74 19.09
N SER A 356 -29.13 13.84 19.84
CA SER A 356 -27.96 14.67 20.06
C SER A 356 -26.94 14.04 21.00
N CYS A 357 -25.66 14.45 20.90
CA CYS A 357 -24.57 13.97 21.75
C CYS A 357 -24.47 12.43 21.82
N SER A 358 -24.78 11.75 20.72
CA SER A 358 -24.89 10.29 20.64
C SER A 358 -24.05 9.73 19.50
N LEU A 359 -23.52 8.52 19.69
CA LEU A 359 -22.70 7.83 18.70
C LEU A 359 -23.53 6.90 17.82
N TYR A 360 -23.58 7.20 16.53
CA TYR A 360 -24.29 6.42 15.53
C TYR A 360 -23.35 5.59 14.67
N GLU A 361 -23.81 4.39 14.30
CA GLU A 361 -23.23 3.54 13.26
C GLU A 361 -24.18 3.59 12.06
N PHE A 362 -23.70 4.09 10.92
CA PHE A 362 -24.40 4.15 9.64
C PHE A 362 -23.84 3.08 8.71
N ARG A 363 -24.72 2.29 8.09
CA ARG A 363 -24.38 1.25 7.12
C ARG A 363 -25.00 1.60 5.78
N ILE A 364 -24.18 1.86 4.78
CA ILE A 364 -24.61 2.23 3.43
C ILE A 364 -24.46 1.00 2.53
N THR A 365 -25.51 0.63 1.82
CA THR A 365 -25.54 -0.48 0.86
C THR A 365 -26.10 0.01 -0.48
N ALA A 366 -25.44 -0.35 -1.58
CA ALA A 366 -25.97 -0.14 -2.93
C ALA A 366 -26.90 -1.30 -3.29
N VAL A 367 -27.99 -0.99 -3.97
CA VAL A 367 -29.04 -1.94 -4.36
C VAL A 367 -29.26 -1.81 -5.86
N SER A 368 -29.16 -2.93 -6.56
CA SER A 368 -29.51 -3.10 -7.97
C SER A 368 -30.45 -4.29 -8.12
N LYS A 369 -31.00 -4.51 -9.32
CA LYS A 369 -31.87 -5.65 -9.66
C LYS A 369 -31.24 -7.03 -9.38
N TYR A 370 -29.91 -7.09 -9.26
CA TYR A 370 -29.15 -8.33 -9.03
C TYR A 370 -28.79 -8.58 -7.56
N GLY A 371 -29.00 -7.63 -6.64
CA GLY A 371 -28.77 -7.81 -5.21
C GLY A 371 -28.29 -6.57 -4.48
N GLU A 372 -28.05 -6.71 -3.17
CA GLU A 372 -27.44 -5.69 -2.30
C GLU A 372 -25.91 -5.86 -2.27
N SER A 373 -25.17 -4.74 -2.23
CA SER A 373 -23.73 -4.71 -2.03
C SER A 373 -23.35 -5.06 -0.58
N LYS A 374 -22.05 -5.31 -0.35
CA LYS A 374 -21.50 -5.31 1.01
C LYS A 374 -21.73 -3.93 1.68
N PRO A 375 -22.05 -3.87 2.99
CA PRO A 375 -22.31 -2.61 3.68
C PRO A 375 -21.02 -1.86 4.02
N VAL A 376 -20.98 -0.56 3.73
CA VAL A 376 -19.93 0.34 4.20
C VAL A 376 -20.35 0.94 5.54
N VAL A 377 -19.52 0.77 6.57
CA VAL A 377 -19.82 1.21 7.93
C VAL A 377 -19.12 2.53 8.25
N LEU A 378 -19.91 3.56 8.58
CA LEU A 378 -19.45 4.85 9.09
C LEU A 378 -19.87 5.01 10.55
N VAL A 379 -19.02 5.65 11.36
CA VAL A 379 -19.32 5.90 12.78
C VAL A 379 -19.12 7.39 13.06
N GLN A 380 -20.13 8.06 13.60
CA GLN A 380 -20.11 9.50 13.82
C GLN A 380 -20.82 9.90 15.13
N TYR A 381 -20.24 10.85 15.85
CA TYR A 381 -20.88 11.53 17.00
C TYR A 381 -21.72 12.71 16.52
N THR A 382 -22.95 12.81 17.00
CA THR A 382 -23.80 14.01 16.82
C THR A 382 -23.42 15.13 17.76
N GLU A 383 -23.66 16.37 17.32
CA GLU A 383 -23.34 17.56 18.13
C GLU A 383 -24.34 17.75 19.28
N PRO A 384 -23.96 18.43 20.38
CA PRO A 384 -24.88 18.83 21.42
C PRO A 384 -25.93 19.86 20.95
N GLN A 385 -27.16 19.83 21.49
CA GLN A 385 -28.23 20.78 21.09
C GLN A 385 -27.99 22.22 21.51
N LEU A 386 -27.16 22.42 22.54
CA LEU A 386 -26.86 23.72 23.13
C LEU A 386 -25.58 24.34 22.55
N SER A 387 -24.78 23.61 21.78
CA SER A 387 -23.58 24.15 21.14
C SER A 387 -23.92 24.90 19.84
N PRO A 388 -23.09 25.87 19.42
CA PRO A 388 -23.19 26.49 18.10
C PRO A 388 -23.09 25.43 17.00
N GLN A 389 -23.90 25.57 15.94
CA GLN A 389 -23.98 24.61 14.84
C GLN A 389 -23.32 25.14 13.57
N HIS A 390 -22.99 24.23 12.65
CA HIS A 390 -22.52 24.55 11.29
C HIS A 390 -21.36 25.56 11.27
N ILE A 391 -20.36 25.38 12.14
CA ILE A 391 -19.17 26.23 12.13
C ILE A 391 -18.41 26.03 10.81
N ARG A 392 -18.29 27.11 10.06
CA ARG A 392 -17.58 27.17 8.78
C ARG A 392 -16.51 28.24 8.85
N ALA A 393 -15.43 28.00 8.13
CA ALA A 393 -14.42 29.01 7.92
C ALA A 393 -14.27 29.33 6.44
N THR A 394 -14.27 30.62 6.16
CA THR A 394 -13.98 31.22 4.87
C THR A 394 -12.61 31.88 4.97
N ARG A 395 -11.69 31.50 4.07
CA ARG A 395 -10.40 32.17 3.94
C ARG A 395 -10.63 33.45 3.13
N LEU A 396 -10.30 34.61 3.70
CA LEU A 396 -10.40 35.89 3.00
C LEU A 396 -9.09 36.25 2.29
N ASN A 397 -7.96 36.10 3.00
CA ASN A 397 -6.59 36.29 2.49
C ASN A 397 -5.70 35.15 3.02
N ALA A 398 -4.43 35.09 2.57
CA ALA A 398 -3.47 34.07 2.99
C ALA A 398 -3.24 34.00 4.53
N ASN A 399 -3.41 35.12 5.24
CA ASN A 399 -3.27 35.23 6.70
C ASN A 399 -4.57 35.64 7.43
N THR A 400 -5.71 35.72 6.76
CA THR A 400 -6.96 36.15 7.40
C THR A 400 -8.08 35.15 7.20
N ILE A 401 -8.59 34.61 8.30
CA ILE A 401 -9.69 33.64 8.31
C ILE A 401 -10.93 34.26 8.94
N GLU A 402 -12.08 34.10 8.28
CA GLU A 402 -13.39 34.46 8.81
C GLU A 402 -14.11 33.18 9.25
N LEU A 403 -14.61 33.17 10.49
CA LEU A 403 -15.46 32.11 11.01
C LEU A 403 -16.91 32.56 11.06
N ILE A 404 -17.81 31.69 10.63
CA ILE A 404 -19.26 31.88 10.66
C ILE A 404 -19.90 30.65 11.29
N TRP A 405 -20.88 30.86 12.17
CA TRP A 405 -21.64 29.77 12.80
C TRP A 405 -23.12 30.11 12.95
N GLU A 406 -23.92 29.08 13.14
CA GLU A 406 -25.33 29.18 13.46
C GLU A 406 -25.55 29.11 14.98
N PRO A 407 -26.61 29.78 15.49
CA PRO A 407 -26.93 29.71 16.90
C PRO A 407 -27.30 28.27 17.33
N PRO A 408 -27.19 27.96 18.63
CA PRO A 408 -27.66 26.68 19.17
C PRO A 408 -29.11 26.39 18.82
N TYR A 409 -29.41 25.12 18.55
CA TYR A 409 -30.77 24.69 18.21
C TYR A 409 -31.76 24.89 19.36
N LYS A 410 -31.33 24.67 20.60
CA LYS A 410 -32.11 24.99 21.81
C LYS A 410 -31.60 26.25 22.49
N ARG A 411 -32.53 27.04 23.06
CA ARG A 411 -32.26 28.32 23.76
C ARG A 411 -31.57 29.39 22.89
N HIS A 412 -32.00 29.53 21.64
CA HIS A 412 -31.44 30.53 20.71
C HIS A 412 -31.61 31.98 21.22
N SER A 413 -32.74 32.31 21.85
CA SER A 413 -33.05 33.64 22.39
C SER A 413 -32.22 34.04 23.61
N ASP A 414 -31.69 33.04 24.32
CA ASP A 414 -31.04 33.23 25.61
C ASP A 414 -29.53 33.39 25.47
N VAL A 415 -28.99 33.40 24.25
CA VAL A 415 -27.56 33.58 24.01
C VAL A 415 -27.18 35.06 24.18
N LYS A 416 -26.19 35.33 25.04
CA LYS A 416 -25.65 36.67 25.32
C LYS A 416 -24.43 36.97 24.43
N ASN A 417 -23.52 36.00 24.33
CA ASN A 417 -22.30 36.08 23.52
C ASN A 417 -21.75 34.67 23.26
N TYR A 418 -20.81 34.58 22.34
CA TYR A 418 -20.05 33.37 22.04
C TYR A 418 -18.60 33.54 22.50
N ILE A 419 -17.95 32.43 22.81
CA ILE A 419 -16.50 32.39 23.05
C ILE A 419 -15.92 31.45 22.02
N VAL A 420 -15.00 31.94 21.19
CA VAL A 420 -14.24 31.14 20.25
C VAL A 420 -12.88 30.87 20.86
N TYR A 421 -12.51 29.60 20.92
CA TYR A 421 -11.16 29.17 21.28
C TYR A 421 -10.41 28.82 20.01
N TYR A 422 -9.14 29.21 19.95
CA TYR A 422 -8.25 28.82 18.87
C TYR A 422 -6.85 28.49 19.38
N THR A 423 -6.17 27.62 18.64
CA THR A 423 -4.79 27.23 18.93
C THR A 423 -4.04 26.94 17.64
N ASP A 424 -2.74 27.20 17.65
CA ASP A 424 -1.79 26.84 16.60
C ASP A 424 -1.16 25.45 16.85
N ASN A 425 -1.47 24.82 17.99
CA ASN A 425 -0.91 23.54 18.42
C ASN A 425 -2.01 22.50 18.70
N PRO A 426 -2.09 21.40 17.92
CA PRO A 426 -3.17 20.42 18.04
C PRO A 426 -3.12 19.56 19.32
N ASN A 427 -1.98 19.55 20.01
CA ASN A 427 -1.77 18.76 21.24
C ASN A 427 -1.93 19.59 22.52
N SER A 428 -2.18 20.90 22.41
CA SER A 428 -2.35 21.79 23.56
C SER A 428 -3.66 21.50 24.30
N VAL A 429 -3.65 21.60 25.62
CA VAL A 429 -4.85 21.38 26.45
C VAL A 429 -5.79 22.57 26.26
N LEU A 430 -7.11 22.34 26.25
CA LEU A 430 -8.12 23.38 26.00
C LEU A 430 -8.02 24.63 26.90
N SER A 431 -7.43 24.49 28.09
CA SER A 431 -7.18 25.62 29.01
C SER A 431 -6.11 26.59 28.51
N GLU A 432 -5.20 26.14 27.66
CA GLU A 432 -4.10 26.92 27.08
C GLU A 432 -4.51 27.61 25.78
N TRP A 433 -5.71 27.34 25.26
CA TRP A 433 -6.17 27.90 24.01
C TRP A 433 -6.52 29.39 24.17
N GLU A 434 -6.19 30.17 23.16
CA GLU A 434 -6.53 31.58 23.11
C GLU A 434 -8.05 31.73 22.96
N LYS A 435 -8.65 32.64 23.72
CA LYS A 435 -10.11 32.80 23.80
C LYS A 435 -10.54 34.21 23.41
N ILE A 436 -11.54 34.30 22.54
CA ILE A 436 -12.12 35.57 22.09
C ILE A 436 -13.61 35.56 22.34
N THR A 437 -14.11 36.60 23.01
CA THR A 437 -15.55 36.82 23.23
C THR A 437 -16.15 37.58 22.05
N VAL A 438 -17.18 37.01 21.43
CA VAL A 438 -17.82 37.52 20.22
C VAL A 438 -19.32 37.72 20.47
N HIS A 439 -19.85 38.91 20.23
CA HIS A 439 -21.28 39.21 20.41
C HIS A 439 -22.14 38.93 19.16
N GLY A 440 -21.50 38.56 18.04
CA GLY A 440 -22.17 38.21 16.78
C GLY A 440 -22.02 36.73 16.41
N ARG A 441 -22.46 36.40 15.18
CA ARG A 441 -22.36 35.05 14.57
C ARG A 441 -21.13 34.87 13.68
N ARG A 442 -20.25 35.88 13.67
CA ARG A 442 -19.13 35.99 12.76
C ARG A 442 -17.97 36.69 13.44
N VAL A 443 -16.76 36.22 13.16
CA VAL A 443 -15.51 36.82 13.65
C VAL A 443 -14.44 36.65 12.59
N VAL A 444 -13.55 37.64 12.50
CA VAL A 444 -12.40 37.62 11.59
C VAL A 444 -11.14 37.57 12.44
N PHE A 445 -10.23 36.67 12.07
CA PHE A 445 -8.91 36.52 12.66
C PHE A 445 -7.88 37.08 11.69
N PRO A 446 -7.41 38.33 11.89
CA PRO A 446 -6.31 38.88 11.12
C PRO A 446 -4.96 38.33 11.59
N GLU A 447 -3.93 38.45 10.75
CA GLU A 447 -2.52 38.20 11.10
C GLU A 447 -2.18 36.78 11.60
N LEU A 448 -2.84 35.76 11.05
CA LEU A 448 -2.47 34.36 11.32
C LEU A 448 -1.15 33.98 10.63
N LYS A 449 -0.41 33.04 11.23
CA LYS A 449 0.83 32.50 10.63
C LYS A 449 0.52 31.87 9.28
N PHE A 450 1.37 32.10 8.27
CA PHE A 450 1.25 31.49 6.95
C PHE A 450 1.61 30.00 6.97
N ASP A 451 1.01 29.22 6.08
CA ASP A 451 1.23 27.78 5.92
C ASP A 451 1.11 26.95 7.22
N TRP A 452 0.29 27.41 8.16
CA TRP A 452 0.16 26.84 9.50
C TRP A 452 -1.24 26.27 9.74
N PHE A 453 -1.32 25.27 10.62
CA PHE A 453 -2.59 24.65 10.99
C PHE A 453 -3.14 25.31 12.25
N TYR A 454 -4.38 25.75 12.16
CA TYR A 454 -5.14 26.29 13.28
C TYR A 454 -6.36 25.41 13.57
N MET A 455 -6.66 25.28 14.85
CA MET A 455 -7.87 24.64 15.35
C MET A 455 -8.79 25.69 15.96
N PHE A 456 -10.06 25.65 15.60
CA PHE A 456 -11.08 26.55 16.13
C PHE A 456 -12.24 25.77 16.74
N CYS A 457 -12.73 26.19 17.90
CA CYS A 457 -13.97 25.69 18.49
C CYS A 457 -14.74 26.83 19.17
N ALA A 458 -16.05 26.71 19.29
CA ALA A 458 -16.90 27.76 19.86
C ALA A 458 -17.82 27.22 20.95
N THR A 459 -18.13 28.08 21.92
CA THR A 459 -19.15 27.86 22.95
C THR A 459 -20.09 29.07 22.99
N ALA A 460 -21.36 28.85 23.32
CA ALA A 460 -22.34 29.88 23.57
C ALA A 460 -22.44 30.14 25.08
N CYS A 461 -22.49 31.41 25.47
CA CYS A 461 -22.77 31.83 26.84
C CYS A 461 -24.22 32.32 26.90
N PHE A 462 -25.01 31.69 27.77
CA PHE A 462 -26.41 32.07 27.98
C PHE A 462 -26.52 33.23 28.98
N ARG A 463 -27.67 33.91 28.99
CA ARG A 463 -27.99 35.01 29.92
C ARG A 463 -27.89 34.58 31.39
N ASP A 464 -28.15 33.31 31.68
CA ASP A 464 -28.03 32.70 33.00
C ASP A 464 -26.57 32.52 33.47
N GLY A 465 -25.59 32.90 32.65
CA GLY A 465 -24.15 32.73 32.93
C GLY A 465 -23.61 31.32 32.65
N GLN A 466 -24.48 30.35 32.33
CA GLN A 466 -24.07 29.00 31.92
C GLN A 466 -23.44 28.99 30.53
N ARG A 467 -22.42 28.16 30.33
CA ARG A 467 -21.74 27.94 29.05
C ARG A 467 -22.24 26.67 28.38
N SER A 468 -22.39 26.70 27.07
CA SER A 468 -22.72 25.50 26.30
C SER A 468 -21.53 24.55 26.22
N PRO A 469 -21.78 23.27 25.91
CA PRO A 469 -20.74 22.39 25.38
C PRO A 469 -20.03 23.03 24.19
N LEU A 470 -18.78 22.64 23.97
CA LEU A 470 -17.98 23.04 22.82
C LEU A 470 -18.57 22.44 21.55
N SER A 471 -18.51 23.21 20.47
CA SER A 471 -18.78 22.72 19.11
C SER A 471 -17.72 21.72 18.64
N ARG A 472 -17.95 21.10 17.49
CA ARG A 472 -16.90 20.39 16.77
C ARG A 472 -15.69 21.30 16.53
N ALA A 473 -14.49 20.75 16.71
CA ALA A 473 -13.25 21.43 16.37
C ALA A 473 -13.07 21.48 14.85
N LEU A 474 -12.87 22.69 14.32
CA LEU A 474 -12.61 22.94 12.92
C LEU A 474 -11.10 23.05 12.71
N PHE A 475 -10.56 22.28 11.79
CA PHE A 475 -9.14 22.32 11.42
C PHE A 475 -8.99 23.07 10.10
N ILE A 476 -8.15 24.10 10.06
CA ILE A 476 -7.90 24.90 8.86
C ILE A 476 -6.40 25.10 8.70
N LYS A 477 -5.93 25.04 7.46
CA LYS A 477 -4.59 25.45 7.09
C LYS A 477 -4.63 26.83 6.44
N THR A 478 -3.78 27.74 6.87
CA THR A 478 -3.54 29.01 6.17
C THR A 478 -2.72 28.78 4.91
N ASP A 479 -2.83 29.67 3.93
CA ASP A 479 -2.15 29.49 2.65
C ASP A 479 -0.69 29.94 2.73
N GLN A 480 0.13 29.43 1.81
CA GLN A 480 1.49 29.92 1.61
C GLN A 480 1.45 31.32 0.99
N ILE A 481 2.49 32.11 1.26
CA ILE A 481 2.68 33.39 0.58
C ILE A 481 3.03 33.10 -0.89
N GLU A 482 2.06 33.26 -1.77
CA GLU A 482 2.31 33.23 -3.22
C GLU A 482 2.93 34.56 -3.65
N PHE A 483 4.26 34.57 -3.82
CA PHE A 483 4.92 35.65 -4.55
C PHE A 483 4.56 35.55 -6.03
N LYS A 484 3.54 36.28 -6.48
CA LYS A 484 3.31 36.45 -7.93
C LYS A 484 4.44 37.32 -8.48
N PRO A 485 5.32 36.81 -9.35
CA PRO A 485 6.50 37.53 -9.82
C PRO A 485 6.20 38.71 -10.76
N ARG A 486 4.92 39.00 -11.03
CA ARG A 486 4.50 40.06 -11.97
C ARG A 486 4.40 41.46 -11.37
N CYS A 487 4.57 41.62 -10.05
CA CYS A 487 4.46 42.93 -9.39
C CYS A 487 5.77 43.38 -8.74
N VAL A 488 6.91 43.02 -9.33
CA VAL A 488 8.16 43.76 -9.10
C VAL A 488 8.44 44.48 -10.40
N GLY A 489 8.23 45.80 -10.41
CA GLY A 489 8.62 46.63 -11.55
C GLY A 489 10.04 46.30 -11.94
N GLN A 490 10.28 46.11 -13.23
CA GLN A 490 11.57 45.76 -13.84
C GLN A 490 12.70 46.58 -13.22
N SER A 491 13.37 46.03 -12.21
CA SER A 491 14.61 46.60 -11.70
C SER A 491 15.74 45.91 -12.44
N LYS A 492 16.55 46.70 -13.15
CA LYS A 492 17.72 46.29 -13.97
C LYS A 492 18.75 45.42 -13.23
N THR A 493 18.59 45.21 -11.93
CA THR A 493 19.52 44.50 -11.06
C THR A 493 19.52 42.99 -11.30
N ILE A 494 18.41 42.40 -11.77
CA ILE A 494 18.31 40.95 -11.97
C ILE A 494 19.05 40.51 -13.24
N GLU A 495 18.99 41.29 -14.32
CA GLU A 495 19.76 41.01 -15.57
C GLU A 495 21.28 41.03 -15.33
N VAL A 496 21.76 41.85 -14.40
CA VAL A 496 23.20 41.91 -14.08
C VAL A 496 23.66 40.63 -13.37
N MET A 497 22.83 40.02 -12.51
CA MET A 497 23.20 38.78 -11.83
C MET A 497 23.21 37.56 -12.76
N ASP A 498 22.24 37.46 -13.68
CA ASP A 498 22.25 36.37 -14.67
C ASP A 498 23.44 36.49 -15.64
N SER A 499 23.85 37.72 -16.00
CA SER A 499 25.03 37.95 -16.86
C SER A 499 26.37 37.63 -16.18
N LEU A 500 26.42 37.58 -14.85
CA LEU A 500 27.61 37.23 -14.07
C LEU A 500 27.74 35.70 -13.92
N CYS A 501 26.63 34.99 -13.79
CA CYS A 501 26.62 33.52 -13.72
C CYS A 501 27.07 32.85 -15.04
N GLU A 502 26.80 33.45 -16.20
CA GLU A 502 27.22 32.88 -17.49
C GLU A 502 28.73 33.04 -17.78
N ARG A 503 29.43 33.94 -17.10
CA ARG A 503 30.85 34.24 -17.39
C ARG A 503 31.88 33.40 -16.63
N GLU A 504 31.49 32.61 -15.63
CA GLU A 504 32.44 31.81 -14.85
C GLU A 504 32.89 30.50 -15.53
N THR A 505 32.45 30.19 -16.75
CA THR A 505 32.80 28.92 -17.45
C THR A 505 33.89 29.03 -18.52
N SER A 506 34.52 30.20 -18.74
CA SER A 506 35.66 30.33 -19.66
C SER A 506 36.95 30.73 -18.95
N ASN A 507 37.94 29.84 -19.05
CA ASN A 507 39.29 29.91 -18.49
C ASN A 507 40.10 31.20 -18.77
N GLU A 508 41.09 31.39 -17.89
CA GLU A 508 42.41 32.03 -18.05
C GLU A 508 42.67 33.47 -17.55
N LEU A 509 43.64 33.49 -16.61
CA LEU A 509 44.59 34.52 -16.16
C LEU A 509 44.45 35.95 -16.70
N THR A 510 44.32 36.92 -15.79
CA THR A 510 44.98 38.25 -15.85
C THR A 510 44.90 38.97 -14.49
N PRO A 511 45.80 39.95 -14.20
CA PRO A 511 46.39 40.16 -12.87
C PRO A 511 45.55 41.01 -11.90
N LEU A 512 45.81 40.79 -10.61
CA LEU A 512 45.29 41.56 -9.46
C LEU A 512 45.53 43.07 -9.64
N ILE A 513 44.45 43.84 -9.82
CA ILE A 513 44.44 45.30 -9.70
C ILE A 513 44.18 45.67 -8.23
N ARG A 514 45.04 46.56 -7.70
CA ARG A 514 45.08 47.03 -6.30
C ARG A 514 43.73 47.53 -5.78
N ARG A 515 43.35 47.07 -4.58
CA ARG A 515 42.33 47.71 -3.73
C ARG A 515 42.88 49.04 -3.20
N ASN A 516 42.30 50.16 -3.66
CA ASN A 516 42.38 51.42 -2.94
C ASN A 516 41.20 51.48 -1.96
N TYR A 517 41.51 51.44 -0.67
CA TYR A 517 40.58 51.80 0.38
C TYR A 517 40.45 53.32 0.40
N VAL A 518 39.24 53.83 0.16
CA VAL A 518 38.88 55.20 0.53
C VAL A 518 37.71 55.12 1.49
N SER A 519 38.02 55.50 2.73
CA SER A 519 37.12 55.73 3.85
C SER A 519 36.06 56.77 3.50
N PHE A 520 34.79 56.45 3.74
CA PHE A 520 33.78 57.48 3.98
C PHE A 520 33.54 57.58 5.47
N ALA A 521 34.12 58.63 6.06
CA ALA A 521 33.64 59.24 7.27
C ALA A 521 33.02 60.59 6.90
N VAL A 522 31.84 60.81 7.47
CA VAL A 522 31.00 62.01 7.67
C VAL A 522 29.62 61.85 7.05
#